data_AF-A0A518V4T3-F1
#
_entry.id   AF-A0A518V4T3-F1
#
_cell.length_a   1.000
_cell.length_b   1.000
_cell.length_c   1.000
_cell.angle_alpha   90.00
_cell.angle_beta   90.00
_cell.angle_gamma   90.00
#
_symmetry.space_group_name_H-M   'P 1'
#
loop_
_entity.id
_entity.type
_entity.pdbx_description
1 polymer ?
#
loop_
_entity_poly.entity_id
_entity_poly.type
_entity_poly.pdbx_seq_one_letter_code
_entity_poly.pdbx_strand_id
1 'polypeptide(L)'
;MKTLVKVVTSVALCGGVFAGVGAVANVPVFALDTQKALQAFEVGAPFSLKDLQVKPNSYVIDYTQADVTGDGVADGVTLIGTKEKKEDIFMSDIMVVLQDGKTMKFTQASVGKQNSGYEPKLTVGDFDKDGTQDILVKMEDGGSGGTSTYSLLSFKDGKGAAMVDQEKLNAGVDFDIQFKDGFKAEITNKATKEKTTVDISENKAEYIKNGIYDAKGKLLKAVEGAQDGLGSLEVVEQADGGLALVGTQKIWGSYHADSIAIATTTWKIEQGQLKLEKTEVTAFDHDNFSIAPNYVPGEKFTEAALTTKENNYIIDSKYADVNGDGVRDEIILIGHKQEGEKDHFVTELTVAVKDGKTKALTMGTVGKENAGFDDATLYIGSFNTDKHKDILVSAPTGGSGGLSTFSLLTFSDNKIVPLADQELLNKGVEYDVAFKADFKVEISNKATGKKETLDVSKNKKEYVESKIYDNNGKLLQETAGWADGLSVLTPVDVDKNGVLELQAVQSISGAYHADRLGLAKTTWTLKNGKLELTNEALELRK
;
A
#
# COMPACT_ATOMS: atom_id res chain seq x y z
N MET A 1 -17.98 -38.12 16.55
CA MET A 1 -18.01 -38.15 15.07
C MET A 1 -16.70 -37.59 14.58
N LYS A 2 -15.99 -38.31 13.72
CA LYS A 2 -14.66 -37.95 13.20
C LYS A 2 -14.83 -36.93 12.09
N THR A 3 -14.37 -35.70 12.28
CA THR A 3 -14.28 -34.71 11.19
C THR A 3 -12.94 -34.94 10.48
N LEU A 4 -12.99 -35.32 9.21
CA LEU A 4 -11.81 -35.46 8.36
C LEU A 4 -11.15 -34.08 8.18
N VAL A 5 -9.87 -33.99 8.50
CA VAL A 5 -8.98 -32.94 7.97
C VAL A 5 -8.84 -33.19 6.48
N LYS A 6 -9.25 -32.22 5.65
CA LYS A 6 -9.07 -32.27 4.20
C LYS A 6 -7.61 -31.91 3.92
N VAL A 7 -6.76 -32.92 3.78
CA VAL A 7 -5.38 -32.74 3.29
C VAL A 7 -5.48 -32.43 1.81
N VAL A 8 -5.28 -31.18 1.42
CA VAL A 8 -5.08 -30.82 0.02
C VAL A 8 -3.64 -31.19 -0.32
N THR A 9 -3.46 -32.23 -1.13
CA THR A 9 -2.16 -32.55 -1.71
C THR A 9 -1.92 -31.55 -2.83
N SER A 10 -1.26 -30.42 -2.53
CA SER A 10 -0.73 -29.55 -3.56
C SER A 10 0.49 -30.24 -4.16
N VAL A 11 0.27 -30.97 -5.25
CA VAL A 11 1.35 -31.25 -6.19
C VAL A 11 1.61 -29.93 -6.90
N ALA A 12 2.82 -29.38 -6.77
CA ALA A 12 3.29 -28.31 -7.62
C ALA A 12 3.31 -28.82 -9.07
N LEU A 13 2.18 -28.66 -9.79
CA LEU A 13 2.17 -28.71 -11.23
C LEU A 13 2.67 -27.35 -11.72
N CYS A 14 3.93 -27.31 -12.15
CA CYS A 14 4.32 -26.32 -13.15
C CYS A 14 3.36 -26.49 -14.35
N GLY A 15 2.52 -25.48 -14.57
CA GLY A 15 1.54 -25.48 -15.65
C GLY A 15 2.24 -25.44 -17.02
N GLY A 16 2.36 -26.60 -17.65
CA GLY A 16 2.58 -26.75 -19.08
C GLY A 16 1.36 -27.42 -19.69
N VAL A 17 0.51 -26.65 -20.38
CA VAL A 17 -0.62 -27.18 -21.15
C VAL A 17 -0.06 -27.88 -22.39
N PHE A 18 -0.22 -29.20 -22.49
CA PHE A 18 -0.11 -29.91 -23.77
C PHE A 18 -1.45 -30.55 -24.13
N ALA A 19 -2.12 -29.94 -25.12
CA ALA A 19 -3.14 -30.61 -25.90
C ALA A 19 -2.47 -31.73 -26.72
N GLY A 20 -3.03 -32.94 -26.66
CA GLY A 20 -2.44 -34.13 -27.25
C GLY A 20 -2.55 -34.18 -28.78
N VAL A 21 -1.54 -34.78 -29.42
CA VAL A 21 -1.69 -35.77 -30.49
C VAL A 21 -0.53 -36.75 -30.36
N GLY A 22 -0.80 -38.06 -30.48
CA GLY A 22 0.09 -39.14 -30.10
C GLY A 22 1.36 -39.30 -30.93
N ALA A 23 2.43 -39.75 -30.26
CA ALA A 23 3.45 -40.63 -30.79
C ALA A 23 4.14 -41.33 -29.61
N VAL A 24 4.22 -42.66 -29.69
CA VAL A 24 4.87 -43.51 -28.69
C VAL A 24 6.39 -43.34 -28.86
N ALA A 25 7.05 -42.70 -27.90
CA ALA A 25 8.51 -42.68 -27.80
C ALA A 25 8.90 -42.72 -26.32
N ASN A 26 9.76 -43.68 -25.97
CA ASN A 26 10.29 -43.88 -24.62
C ASN A 26 10.94 -42.57 -24.11
N VAL A 27 10.25 -41.88 -23.21
CA VAL A 27 10.84 -40.82 -22.40
C VAL A 27 11.65 -41.50 -21.28
N PRO A 28 12.93 -41.14 -21.08
CA PRO A 28 13.66 -41.61 -19.91
C PRO A 28 12.92 -41.12 -18.66
N VAL A 29 12.56 -42.07 -17.79
CA VAL A 29 12.00 -41.78 -16.47
C VAL A 29 13.08 -41.01 -15.69
N PHE A 30 12.98 -39.69 -15.69
CA PHE A 30 13.65 -38.89 -14.67
C PHE A 30 13.05 -39.35 -13.34
N ALA A 31 13.91 -39.83 -12.45
CA ALA A 31 13.53 -40.11 -11.08
C ALA A 31 12.87 -38.84 -10.52
N LEU A 32 11.56 -38.88 -10.28
CA LEU A 32 10.90 -37.89 -9.45
C LEU A 32 11.60 -37.97 -8.09
N ASP A 33 12.34 -36.92 -7.76
CA ASP A 33 12.83 -36.72 -6.41
C ASP A 33 11.59 -36.63 -5.50
N THR A 34 11.35 -37.69 -4.73
CA THR A 34 10.20 -37.78 -3.84
C THR A 34 10.46 -36.95 -2.59
N GLN A 35 10.60 -35.64 -2.74
CA GLN A 35 10.48 -34.75 -1.59
C GLN A 35 9.03 -34.81 -1.09
N LYS A 36 8.87 -35.01 0.22
CA LYS A 36 7.54 -34.97 0.84
C LYS A 36 7.00 -33.56 0.68
N ALA A 37 5.78 -33.43 0.15
CA ALA A 37 5.13 -32.13 0.03
C ALA A 37 4.88 -31.53 1.42
N LEU A 38 5.10 -30.22 1.54
CA LEU A 38 4.70 -29.44 2.70
C LEU A 38 3.18 -29.58 2.95
N GLN A 39 2.80 -29.56 4.22
CA GLN A 39 1.41 -29.49 4.61
C GLN A 39 0.95 -28.03 4.54
N ALA A 40 0.17 -27.70 3.52
CA ALA A 40 -0.47 -26.39 3.43
C ALA A 40 -1.65 -26.29 4.39
N PHE A 41 -1.81 -25.12 5.01
CA PHE A 41 -2.91 -24.82 5.90
C PHE A 41 -3.82 -23.75 5.27
N GLU A 42 -5.11 -24.03 5.19
CA GLU A 42 -6.10 -23.12 4.62
C GLU A 42 -6.39 -21.98 5.62
N VAL A 43 -6.23 -20.73 5.17
CA VAL A 43 -6.53 -19.55 5.97
C VAL A 43 -8.00 -19.55 6.42
N GLY A 44 -8.23 -19.25 7.70
CA GLY A 44 -9.55 -19.30 8.34
C GLY A 44 -9.99 -20.69 8.81
N ALA A 45 -9.27 -21.77 8.47
CA ALA A 45 -9.59 -23.10 8.95
C ALA A 45 -9.13 -23.31 10.41
N PRO A 46 -9.81 -24.18 11.20
CA PRO A 46 -9.32 -24.60 12.50
C PRO A 46 -7.95 -25.27 12.38
N PHE A 47 -7.00 -24.89 13.24
CA PHE A 47 -5.66 -25.45 13.26
C PHE A 47 -5.56 -26.58 14.29
N SER A 48 -4.98 -27.72 13.86
CA SER A 48 -4.67 -28.83 14.75
C SER A 48 -3.54 -29.68 14.18
N LEU A 49 -2.56 -30.01 15.02
CA LEU A 49 -1.47 -30.92 14.71
C LEU A 49 -1.33 -31.93 15.85
N LYS A 50 -1.14 -33.20 15.53
CA LYS A 50 -1.07 -34.27 16.55
C LYS A 50 0.12 -34.09 17.51
N ASP A 51 1.24 -33.63 16.97
CA ASP A 51 2.51 -33.56 17.68
C ASP A 51 2.85 -32.13 18.14
N LEU A 52 1.92 -31.18 17.98
CA LEU A 52 2.08 -29.80 18.44
C LEU A 52 0.89 -29.40 19.31
N GLN A 53 1.17 -29.06 20.58
CA GLN A 53 0.14 -28.58 21.48
C GLN A 53 -0.17 -27.11 21.20
N VAL A 54 -1.37 -26.87 20.69
CA VAL A 54 -1.94 -25.53 20.53
C VAL A 54 -3.18 -25.40 21.40
N LYS A 55 -3.58 -24.17 21.71
CA LYS A 55 -4.80 -23.93 22.47
C LYS A 55 -6.04 -24.37 21.67
N PRO A 56 -7.12 -24.85 22.33
CA PRO A 56 -8.41 -25.07 21.68
C PRO A 56 -8.88 -23.81 20.95
N ASN A 57 -9.68 -23.98 19.90
CA ASN A 57 -10.16 -22.88 19.05
C ASN A 57 -9.03 -22.06 18.39
N SER A 58 -7.90 -22.70 18.10
CA SER A 58 -6.86 -22.11 17.23
C SER A 58 -7.30 -22.17 15.77
N TYR A 59 -7.05 -21.11 15.03
CA TYR A 59 -7.32 -20.98 13.59
C TYR A 59 -6.06 -20.55 12.86
N VAL A 60 -5.99 -20.94 11.59
CA VAL A 60 -4.98 -20.44 10.65
C VAL A 60 -5.34 -18.99 10.32
N ILE A 61 -4.44 -18.08 10.66
CA ILE A 61 -4.56 -16.66 10.36
C ILE A 61 -3.99 -16.38 8.98
N ASP A 62 -2.79 -16.89 8.72
CA ASP A 62 -2.05 -16.65 7.49
C ASP A 62 -1.10 -17.82 7.20
N TYR A 63 -0.72 -18.00 5.95
CA TYR A 63 0.15 -19.08 5.50
C TYR A 63 1.02 -18.65 4.31
N THR A 64 2.31 -18.97 4.37
CA THR A 64 3.22 -18.80 3.24
C THR A 64 4.28 -19.90 3.18
N GLN A 65 5.07 -19.93 2.11
CA GLN A 65 6.23 -20.79 1.96
C GLN A 65 7.48 -19.97 1.62
N ALA A 66 8.56 -20.18 2.36
CA ALA A 66 9.84 -19.51 2.15
C ALA A 66 10.97 -20.28 2.85
N ASP A 67 12.21 -20.15 2.38
CA ASP A 67 13.39 -20.70 3.05
C ASP A 67 13.79 -19.80 4.23
N VAL A 68 13.17 -20.05 5.39
CA VAL A 68 13.40 -19.30 6.64
C VAL A 68 14.39 -19.99 7.57
N THR A 69 14.81 -21.21 7.21
CA THR A 69 15.87 -21.95 7.89
C THR A 69 17.25 -21.74 7.27
N GLY A 70 17.31 -21.26 6.02
CA GLY A 70 18.53 -20.91 5.29
C GLY A 70 19.22 -22.12 4.66
N ASP A 71 18.49 -23.22 4.42
CA ASP A 71 19.06 -24.48 3.97
C ASP A 71 18.84 -24.80 2.48
N GLY A 72 18.23 -23.86 1.75
CA GLY A 72 17.90 -23.94 0.33
C GLY A 72 16.57 -24.63 0.03
N VAL A 73 15.81 -25.08 1.03
CA VAL A 73 14.50 -25.73 0.88
C VAL A 73 13.42 -24.83 1.46
N ALA A 74 12.33 -24.64 0.72
CA ALA A 74 11.21 -23.84 1.22
C ALA A 74 10.55 -24.52 2.43
N ASP A 75 10.27 -23.74 3.46
CA ASP A 75 9.58 -24.14 4.68
C ASP A 75 8.13 -23.67 4.66
N GLY A 76 7.24 -24.37 5.36
CA GLY A 76 5.86 -23.92 5.57
C GLY A 76 5.75 -23.00 6.78
N VAL A 77 5.33 -21.75 6.60
CA VAL A 77 5.19 -20.77 7.68
C VAL A 77 3.70 -20.50 7.92
N THR A 78 3.21 -20.82 9.10
CA THR A 78 1.79 -20.65 9.46
C THR A 78 1.66 -19.71 10.66
N LEU A 79 0.90 -18.62 10.49
CA LEU A 79 0.48 -17.79 11.61
C LEU A 79 -0.83 -18.35 12.16
N ILE A 80 -0.89 -18.58 13.48
CA ILE A 80 -2.09 -19.10 14.14
C ILE A 80 -2.44 -18.24 15.35
N GLY A 81 -3.71 -18.27 15.74
CA GLY A 81 -4.20 -17.64 16.96
C GLY A 81 -5.56 -18.19 17.36
N THR A 82 -5.98 -17.89 18.58
CA THR A 82 -7.24 -18.35 19.15
C THR A 82 -8.33 -17.30 19.05
N LYS A 83 -9.54 -17.77 18.81
CA LYS A 83 -10.76 -16.96 18.95
C LYS A 83 -11.60 -17.43 20.12
N GLU A 84 -12.29 -16.50 20.77
CA GLU A 84 -13.32 -16.86 21.76
C GLU A 84 -14.54 -17.46 21.04
N LYS A 85 -15.00 -16.82 19.96
CA LYS A 85 -16.07 -17.28 19.06
C LYS A 85 -15.59 -17.31 17.62
N LYS A 86 -16.18 -18.17 16.80
CA LYS A 86 -15.74 -18.40 15.41
C LYS A 86 -15.78 -17.10 14.57
N GLU A 87 -16.77 -16.27 14.83
CA GLU A 87 -17.07 -15.03 14.12
C GLU A 87 -16.21 -13.84 14.59
N ASP A 88 -15.45 -13.98 15.68
CA ASP A 88 -14.63 -12.89 16.20
C ASP A 88 -13.51 -12.54 15.21
N ILE A 89 -13.28 -11.24 15.03
CA ILE A 89 -12.14 -10.70 14.27
C ILE A 89 -10.91 -10.46 15.16
N PHE A 90 -11.11 -10.39 16.48
CA PHE A 90 -10.04 -10.33 17.46
C PHE A 90 -9.43 -11.71 17.67
N MET A 91 -8.10 -11.77 17.73
CA MET A 91 -7.34 -12.99 17.94
C MET A 91 -6.45 -12.83 19.16
N SER A 92 -6.27 -13.90 19.91
CA SER A 92 -5.32 -13.99 21.02
C SER A 92 -4.36 -15.17 20.83
N ASP A 93 -3.34 -15.28 21.69
CA ASP A 93 -2.38 -16.38 21.67
C ASP A 93 -1.70 -16.58 20.30
N ILE A 94 -1.43 -15.46 19.63
CA ILE A 94 -0.86 -15.44 18.29
C ILE A 94 0.58 -15.98 18.35
N MET A 95 0.90 -16.87 17.42
CA MET A 95 2.22 -17.51 17.32
C MET A 95 2.51 -17.99 15.90
N VAL A 96 3.79 -18.18 15.59
CA VAL A 96 4.24 -18.73 14.32
C VAL A 96 4.54 -20.22 14.49
N VAL A 97 4.02 -21.04 13.57
CA VAL A 97 4.35 -22.45 13.43
C VAL A 97 5.11 -22.65 12.11
N LEU A 98 6.34 -23.13 12.23
CA LEU A 98 7.21 -23.51 11.12
C LEU A 98 7.08 -25.01 10.86
N GLN A 99 6.95 -25.39 9.60
CA GLN A 99 7.20 -26.73 9.09
C GLN A 99 8.48 -26.69 8.26
N ASP A 100 9.58 -27.22 8.81
CA ASP A 100 10.85 -27.32 8.11
C ASP A 100 10.71 -28.21 6.85
N GLY A 101 11.03 -27.67 5.67
CA GLY A 101 10.83 -28.36 4.39
C GLY A 101 11.77 -29.53 4.15
N LYS A 102 12.94 -29.52 4.79
CA LYS A 102 13.95 -30.57 4.66
C LYS A 102 13.74 -31.69 5.66
N THR A 103 13.44 -31.35 6.91
CA THR A 103 13.26 -32.33 8.00
C THR A 103 11.80 -32.73 8.22
N MET A 104 10.86 -31.96 7.67
CA MET A 104 9.41 -32.11 7.86
C MET A 104 8.96 -31.98 9.32
N LYS A 105 9.79 -31.38 10.18
CA LYS A 105 9.49 -31.17 11.59
C LYS A 105 8.76 -29.86 11.80
N PHE A 106 7.89 -29.85 12.82
CA PHE A 106 7.19 -28.65 13.24
C PHE A 106 7.89 -28.01 14.44
N THR A 107 8.10 -26.69 14.37
CA THR A 107 8.60 -25.86 15.46
C THR A 107 7.66 -24.68 15.66
N GLN A 108 7.55 -24.17 16.89
CA GLN A 108 6.75 -22.99 17.19
C GLN A 108 7.60 -21.87 17.78
N ALA A 109 7.21 -20.62 17.49
CA ALA A 109 7.80 -19.43 18.07
C ALA A 109 6.73 -18.46 18.57
N SER A 110 6.96 -17.87 19.74
CA SER A 110 6.12 -16.79 20.25
C SER A 110 6.37 -15.52 19.43
N VAL A 111 5.30 -14.76 19.14
CA VAL A 111 5.46 -13.40 18.59
C VAL A 111 5.86 -12.39 19.66
N GLY A 112 5.90 -12.74 20.94
CA GLY A 112 6.34 -11.84 22.01
C GLY A 112 5.37 -11.80 23.17
N LYS A 113 5.44 -10.74 23.98
CA LYS A 113 4.57 -10.54 25.14
C LYS A 113 3.19 -10.06 24.72
N GLN A 114 3.13 -9.17 23.73
CA GLN A 114 1.90 -8.77 23.07
C GLN A 114 1.67 -9.77 21.94
N ASN A 115 0.64 -10.61 22.08
CA ASN A 115 0.32 -11.68 21.14
C ASN A 115 -1.19 -11.76 20.86
N SER A 116 -1.87 -10.62 20.94
CA SER A 116 -3.31 -10.51 20.72
C SER A 116 -3.61 -9.19 20.00
N GLY A 117 -4.56 -9.19 19.08
CA GLY A 117 -4.88 -8.02 18.26
C GLY A 117 -5.85 -8.34 17.13
N TYR A 118 -6.06 -7.36 16.26
CA TYR A 118 -6.90 -7.43 15.07
C TYR A 118 -6.06 -7.59 13.81
N GLU A 119 -6.65 -8.19 12.78
CA GLU A 119 -6.05 -8.43 11.45
C GLU A 119 -4.57 -8.88 11.44
N PRO A 120 -4.19 -9.89 12.24
CA PRO A 120 -2.82 -10.37 12.24
C PRO A 120 -2.41 -10.90 10.85
N LYS A 121 -1.19 -10.55 10.41
CA LYS A 121 -0.65 -10.93 9.09
C LYS A 121 0.85 -11.19 9.19
N LEU A 122 1.37 -12.05 8.30
CA LEU A 122 2.81 -12.27 8.16
C LEU A 122 3.37 -11.56 6.93
N THR A 123 4.67 -11.26 6.97
CA THR A 123 5.46 -10.82 5.84
C THR A 123 6.82 -11.46 5.96
N VAL A 124 7.35 -11.96 4.85
CA VAL A 124 8.64 -12.66 4.81
C VAL A 124 9.63 -11.86 4.00
N GLY A 125 10.88 -11.80 4.45
CA GLY A 125 11.95 -11.09 3.78
C GLY A 125 13.30 -11.30 4.47
N ASP A 126 14.41 -11.12 3.76
CA ASP A 126 15.76 -11.10 4.35
C ASP A 126 16.04 -9.70 4.93
N PHE A 127 15.74 -9.50 6.22
CA PHE A 127 15.76 -8.17 6.84
C PHE A 127 17.15 -7.75 7.30
N ASP A 128 18.06 -8.70 7.55
CA ASP A 128 19.42 -8.45 8.01
C ASP A 128 20.51 -8.75 6.96
N LYS A 129 20.09 -9.14 5.74
CA LYS A 129 20.92 -9.43 4.57
C LYS A 129 21.86 -10.62 4.78
N ASP A 130 21.45 -11.60 5.57
CA ASP A 130 22.26 -12.79 5.81
C ASP A 130 22.01 -13.93 4.81
N GLY A 131 21.04 -13.75 3.91
CA GLY A 131 20.62 -14.71 2.88
C GLY A 131 19.49 -15.64 3.31
N THR A 132 19.10 -15.63 4.59
CA THR A 132 17.97 -16.39 5.16
C THR A 132 16.75 -15.48 5.22
N GLN A 133 15.56 -16.01 4.94
CA GLN A 133 14.34 -15.21 5.09
C GLN A 133 13.91 -15.16 6.56
N ASP A 134 13.50 -13.98 7.05
CA ASP A 134 12.90 -13.79 8.37
C ASP A 134 11.41 -13.44 8.26
N ILE A 135 10.74 -13.36 9.42
CA ILE A 135 9.29 -13.22 9.50
C ILE A 135 8.94 -11.99 10.33
N LEU A 136 8.28 -11.02 9.69
CA LEU A 136 7.60 -9.91 10.34
C LEU A 136 6.13 -10.27 10.55
N VAL A 137 5.65 -10.17 11.78
CA VAL A 137 4.23 -10.29 12.13
C VAL A 137 3.72 -8.90 12.51
N LYS A 138 2.58 -8.49 11.92
CA LYS A 138 1.81 -7.30 12.31
C LYS A 138 0.51 -7.76 12.96
N MET A 139 0.04 -7.03 13.97
CA MET A 139 -1.36 -7.06 14.44
C MET A 139 -1.77 -5.66 14.92
N GLU A 140 -3.02 -5.30 14.71
CA GLU A 140 -3.55 -4.00 15.12
C GLU A 140 -4.04 -4.03 16.56
N ASP A 141 -3.77 -2.99 17.33
CA ASP A 141 -4.06 -2.97 18.76
C ASP A 141 -5.55 -2.64 19.06
N GLY A 142 -6.27 -2.08 18.08
CA GLY A 142 -7.68 -1.70 18.18
C GLY A 142 -7.97 -0.44 19.02
N GLY A 143 -6.92 0.28 19.47
CA GLY A 143 -7.06 1.54 20.19
C GLY A 143 -7.32 2.74 19.28
N SER A 144 -7.81 3.84 19.84
CA SER A 144 -8.06 5.10 19.10
C SER A 144 -6.78 5.78 18.59
N GLY A 145 -5.61 5.33 19.05
CA GLY A 145 -4.31 5.75 18.52
C GLY A 145 -4.06 5.28 17.09
N GLY A 146 -4.74 4.21 16.64
CA GLY A 146 -4.44 3.55 15.37
C GLY A 146 -3.08 2.88 15.37
N THR A 147 -2.62 2.37 16.52
CA THR A 147 -1.33 1.71 16.68
C THR A 147 -1.39 0.23 16.33
N SER A 148 -0.24 -0.30 15.91
CA SER A 148 -0.05 -1.71 15.63
C SER A 148 1.13 -2.25 16.43
N THR A 149 1.06 -3.53 16.78
CA THR A 149 2.17 -4.29 17.35
C THR A 149 2.86 -5.11 16.26
N TYR A 150 4.20 -5.05 16.28
CA TYR A 150 5.09 -5.76 15.36
C TYR A 150 6.00 -6.73 16.09
N SER A 151 6.34 -7.82 15.42
CA SER A 151 7.30 -8.82 15.90
C SER A 151 8.16 -9.31 14.75
N LEU A 152 9.48 -9.24 14.91
CA LEU A 152 10.44 -9.69 13.89
C LEU A 152 11.18 -10.92 14.40
N LEU A 153 11.02 -12.05 13.70
CA LEU A 153 11.47 -13.37 14.10
C LEU A 153 12.37 -13.97 13.04
N SER A 154 13.50 -14.57 13.44
CA SER A 154 14.33 -15.40 12.58
C SER A 154 14.19 -16.86 12.99
N PHE A 155 14.14 -17.76 12.00
CA PHE A 155 14.13 -19.20 12.19
C PHE A 155 15.43 -19.86 11.73
N LYS A 156 16.49 -19.06 11.52
CA LYS A 156 17.83 -19.55 11.27
C LYS A 156 18.20 -20.66 12.26
N ASP A 157 18.72 -21.77 11.73
CA ASP A 157 19.00 -23.01 12.48
C ASP A 157 17.76 -23.79 12.99
N GLY A 158 16.57 -23.51 12.46
CA GLY A 158 15.32 -24.25 12.72
C GLY A 158 14.64 -23.95 14.06
N LYS A 159 15.10 -22.93 14.79
CA LYS A 159 14.50 -22.48 16.07
C LYS A 159 14.14 -21.01 15.99
N GLY A 160 12.85 -20.72 15.99
CA GLY A 160 12.36 -19.34 15.93
C GLY A 160 12.72 -18.53 17.18
N ALA A 161 13.34 -17.37 16.98
CA ALA A 161 13.68 -16.41 18.01
C ALA A 161 13.45 -14.98 17.51
N ALA A 162 13.19 -14.05 18.44
CA ALA A 162 13.06 -12.64 18.09
C ALA A 162 14.43 -12.07 17.68
N MET A 163 14.48 -11.41 16.53
CA MET A 163 15.67 -10.69 16.05
C MET A 163 15.89 -9.41 16.84
N VAL A 164 14.78 -8.73 17.17
CA VAL A 164 14.74 -7.51 17.96
C VAL A 164 13.73 -7.71 19.08
N ASP A 165 14.04 -7.20 20.26
CA ASP A 165 13.07 -7.16 21.37
C ASP A 165 11.78 -6.44 20.92
N GLN A 166 10.62 -7.04 21.22
CA GLN A 166 9.32 -6.55 20.74
C GLN A 166 9.06 -5.12 21.20
N GLU A 167 9.41 -4.76 22.44
CA GLU A 167 9.19 -3.40 22.95
C GLU A 167 10.07 -2.39 22.19
N LYS A 168 11.33 -2.75 21.90
CA LYS A 168 12.23 -1.90 21.11
C LYS A 168 11.77 -1.72 19.66
N LEU A 169 11.24 -2.77 19.03
CA LEU A 169 10.72 -2.70 17.66
C LEU A 169 9.52 -1.74 17.55
N ASN A 170 8.69 -1.71 18.59
CA ASN A 170 7.45 -0.93 18.61
C ASN A 170 7.60 0.48 19.20
N ALA A 171 8.74 0.80 19.81
CA ALA A 171 8.97 2.08 20.49
C ALA A 171 8.97 3.30 19.53
N GLY A 172 9.41 3.12 18.29
CA GLY A 172 9.59 4.21 17.34
C GLY A 172 10.66 5.23 17.78
N VAL A 173 10.47 6.49 17.41
CA VAL A 173 11.31 7.63 17.80
C VAL A 173 10.63 8.45 18.89
N ASP A 174 11.42 8.88 19.87
CA ASP A 174 11.01 9.84 20.88
C ASP A 174 11.17 11.28 20.39
N PHE A 175 10.15 12.10 20.62
CA PHE A 175 10.14 13.51 20.26
C PHE A 175 9.92 14.41 21.48
N ASP A 176 10.56 15.58 21.49
CA ASP A 176 10.16 16.72 22.33
C ASP A 176 9.30 17.65 21.45
N ILE A 177 8.03 17.85 21.81
CA ILE A 177 7.08 18.64 21.03
C ILE A 177 6.66 19.88 21.83
N GLN A 178 6.91 21.07 21.29
CA GLN A 178 6.62 22.33 21.97
C GLN A 178 5.92 23.33 21.07
N PHE A 179 4.82 23.89 21.55
CA PHE A 179 4.13 24.99 20.86
C PHE A 179 4.99 26.27 20.92
N LYS A 180 4.95 27.05 19.84
CA LYS A 180 5.70 28.31 19.63
C LYS A 180 4.76 29.39 19.09
N ASP A 181 5.18 30.64 19.22
CA ASP A 181 4.45 31.80 18.66
C ASP A 181 4.16 31.63 17.16
N GLY A 182 3.05 32.21 16.71
CA GLY A 182 2.59 32.18 15.34
C GLY A 182 1.86 30.89 14.95
N PHE A 183 1.22 30.19 15.91
CA PHE A 183 0.55 28.91 15.69
C PHE A 183 1.48 27.87 15.06
N LYS A 184 2.61 27.62 15.73
CA LYS A 184 3.62 26.66 15.28
C LYS A 184 3.93 25.65 16.37
N ALA A 185 4.35 24.45 15.99
CA ALA A 185 4.95 23.48 16.89
C ALA A 185 6.36 23.12 16.44
N GLU A 186 7.33 23.18 17.37
CA GLU A 186 8.68 22.67 17.17
C GLU A 186 8.74 21.22 17.67
N ILE A 187 9.09 20.30 16.78
CA ILE A 187 9.23 18.87 17.02
C ILE A 187 10.71 18.55 16.93
N THR A 188 11.29 18.12 18.05
CA THR A 188 12.71 17.78 18.15
C THR A 188 12.87 16.27 18.31
N ASN A 189 13.57 15.61 17.39
CA ASN A 189 13.96 14.21 17.55
C ASN A 189 14.95 14.11 18.73
N LYS A 190 14.61 13.36 19.77
CA LYS A 190 15.46 13.31 20.99
C LYS A 190 16.81 12.64 20.76
N ALA A 191 16.90 11.72 19.79
CA ALA A 191 18.13 11.02 19.44
C ALA A 191 19.04 11.87 18.55
N THR A 192 18.53 12.40 17.44
CA THR A 192 19.33 13.14 16.45
C THR A 192 19.48 14.62 16.76
N LYS A 193 18.61 15.17 17.62
CA LYS A 193 18.46 16.61 17.92
C LYS A 193 18.00 17.46 16.74
N GLU A 194 17.62 16.83 15.63
CA GLU A 194 17.03 17.51 14.48
C GLU A 194 15.68 18.11 14.87
N LYS A 195 15.38 19.27 14.30
CA LYS A 195 14.19 20.06 14.61
C LYS A 195 13.39 20.30 13.34
N THR A 196 12.10 20.04 13.43
CA THR A 196 11.12 20.42 12.41
C THR A 196 10.11 21.36 13.04
N THR A 197 9.78 22.46 12.35
CA THR A 197 8.68 23.33 12.75
C THR A 197 7.51 23.10 11.81
N VAL A 198 6.36 22.74 12.36
CA VAL A 198 5.10 22.59 11.62
C VAL A 198 4.17 23.75 11.91
N ASP A 199 3.41 24.16 10.90
CA ASP A 199 2.31 25.11 11.04
C ASP A 199 1.09 24.36 11.59
N ILE A 200 0.50 24.87 12.66
CA ILE A 200 -0.70 24.31 13.31
C ILE A 200 -1.87 25.31 13.28
N SER A 201 -1.79 26.32 12.42
CA SER A 201 -2.79 27.40 12.34
C SER A 201 -4.15 26.94 11.82
N GLU A 202 -4.24 25.73 11.25
CA GLU A 202 -5.51 25.12 10.87
C GLU A 202 -6.47 25.02 12.06
N ASN A 203 -5.97 24.67 13.25
CA ASN A 203 -6.75 24.59 14.49
C ASN A 203 -6.73 25.89 15.32
N LYS A 204 -6.30 27.03 14.74
CA LYS A 204 -6.14 28.31 15.47
C LYS A 204 -7.36 28.75 16.26
N ALA A 205 -8.56 28.53 15.72
CA ALA A 205 -9.81 28.96 16.34
C ALA A 205 -10.01 28.24 17.69
N GLU A 206 -9.74 26.94 17.72
CA GLU A 206 -9.85 26.13 18.94
C GLU A 206 -8.73 26.49 19.93
N TYR A 207 -7.51 26.72 19.46
CA TYR A 207 -6.41 27.13 20.34
C TYR A 207 -6.62 28.51 20.99
N ILE A 208 -7.18 29.48 20.25
CA ILE A 208 -7.54 30.80 20.80
C ILE A 208 -8.66 30.64 21.82
N LYS A 209 -9.72 29.88 21.49
CA LYS A 209 -10.84 29.60 22.37
C LYS A 209 -10.40 28.92 23.67
N ASN A 210 -9.41 28.03 23.59
CA ASN A 210 -8.83 27.34 24.75
C ASN A 210 -7.74 28.15 25.48
N GLY A 211 -7.49 29.40 25.07
CA GLY A 211 -6.55 30.31 25.73
C GLY A 211 -5.08 29.91 25.58
N ILE A 212 -4.75 29.09 24.58
CA ILE A 212 -3.35 28.70 24.28
C ILE A 212 -2.64 29.85 23.57
N TYR A 213 -3.32 30.52 22.64
CA TYR A 213 -2.81 31.67 21.89
C TYR A 213 -3.74 32.88 22.04
N ASP A 214 -3.19 34.09 21.85
CA ASP A 214 -4.01 35.25 21.54
C ASP A 214 -4.37 35.32 20.03
N ALA A 215 -5.24 36.26 19.66
CA ALA A 215 -5.65 36.46 18.27
C ALA A 215 -4.50 36.88 17.32
N LYS A 216 -3.34 37.29 17.86
CA LYS A 216 -2.14 37.63 17.08
C LYS A 216 -1.17 36.45 16.97
N GLY A 217 -1.51 35.30 17.56
CA GLY A 217 -0.68 34.10 17.58
C GLY A 217 0.42 34.13 18.64
N LYS A 218 0.35 35.01 19.65
CA LYS A 218 1.28 34.93 20.78
C LYS A 218 0.87 33.78 21.69
N LEU A 219 1.81 32.89 22.01
CA LEU A 219 1.60 31.80 22.95
C LEU A 219 1.41 32.36 24.36
N LEU A 220 0.26 32.06 24.95
CA LEU A 220 -0.13 32.51 26.29
C LEU A 220 0.23 31.48 27.37
N LYS A 221 0.27 30.20 26.98
CA LYS A 221 0.53 29.06 27.86
C LYS A 221 1.49 28.09 27.19
N ALA A 222 2.49 27.61 27.92
CA ALA A 222 3.33 26.51 27.45
C ALA A 222 2.48 25.25 27.24
N VAL A 223 2.57 24.68 26.04
CA VAL A 223 1.90 23.44 25.66
C VAL A 223 2.95 22.49 25.10
N GLU A 224 2.97 21.30 25.67
CA GLU A 224 3.75 20.17 25.18
C GLU A 224 2.81 19.21 24.45
N GLY A 225 3.24 18.75 23.29
CA GLY A 225 2.55 17.68 22.57
C GLY A 225 3.08 16.30 22.99
N ALA A 226 2.54 15.26 22.37
CA ALA A 226 3.05 13.91 22.51
C ALA A 226 2.92 13.13 21.20
N GLN A 227 3.45 11.93 21.20
CA GLN A 227 3.40 11.01 20.07
C GLN A 227 2.74 9.69 20.46
N ASP A 228 2.09 9.06 19.49
CA ASP A 228 1.65 7.67 19.60
C ASP A 228 2.81 6.72 19.23
N GLY A 229 2.61 5.42 19.50
CA GLY A 229 3.47 4.36 18.98
C GLY A 229 3.38 4.24 17.45
N LEU A 230 4.04 3.22 16.89
CA LEU A 230 3.97 2.96 15.46
C LEU A 230 2.53 2.61 15.03
N GLY A 231 1.98 3.42 14.13
CA GLY A 231 0.72 3.13 13.45
C GLY A 231 0.91 2.17 12.28
N SER A 232 2.02 2.35 11.55
CA SER A 232 2.46 1.44 10.50
C SER A 232 3.97 1.14 10.61
N LEU A 233 4.40 -0.01 10.10
CA LEU A 233 5.79 -0.41 9.88
C LEU A 233 5.83 -1.24 8.60
N GLU A 234 6.09 -0.59 7.49
CA GLU A 234 6.04 -1.18 6.15
C GLU A 234 7.41 -1.69 5.71
N VAL A 235 7.42 -2.76 4.93
CA VAL A 235 8.65 -3.33 4.36
C VAL A 235 8.88 -2.72 2.99
N VAL A 236 10.01 -2.03 2.81
CA VAL A 236 10.35 -1.33 1.56
C VAL A 236 11.69 -1.82 1.03
N GLU A 237 11.67 -2.41 -0.17
CA GLU A 237 12.88 -2.79 -0.89
C GLU A 237 13.68 -1.54 -1.30
N GLN A 238 14.98 -1.58 -1.03
CA GLN A 238 15.94 -0.52 -1.32
C GLN A 238 16.64 -0.78 -2.64
N ALA A 239 17.24 0.26 -3.23
CA ALA A 239 17.96 0.14 -4.51
C ALA A 239 19.13 -0.88 -4.50
N ASP A 240 19.64 -1.23 -3.32
CA ASP A 240 20.68 -2.24 -3.13
C ASP A 240 20.13 -3.67 -2.92
N GLY A 241 18.82 -3.88 -3.11
CA GLY A 241 18.10 -5.13 -2.90
C GLY A 241 17.84 -5.47 -1.43
N GLY A 242 18.23 -4.60 -0.50
CA GLY A 242 17.94 -4.75 0.92
C GLY A 242 16.52 -4.37 1.30
N LEU A 243 16.06 -4.83 2.45
CA LEU A 243 14.78 -4.40 3.02
C LEU A 243 15.01 -3.33 4.09
N ALA A 244 14.20 -2.28 4.05
CA ALA A 244 14.08 -1.32 5.13
C ALA A 244 12.68 -1.40 5.76
N LEU A 245 12.60 -1.08 7.04
CA LEU A 245 11.35 -0.93 7.77
C LEU A 245 11.00 0.55 7.82
N VAL A 246 9.87 0.95 7.24
CA VAL A 246 9.40 2.33 7.21
C VAL A 246 8.23 2.48 8.18
N GLY A 247 8.51 3.12 9.32
CA GLY A 247 7.56 3.31 10.41
C GLY A 247 6.87 4.67 10.38
N THR A 248 5.59 4.72 10.72
CA THR A 248 4.80 5.96 10.82
C THR A 248 4.29 6.16 12.23
N GLN A 249 4.53 7.34 12.81
CA GLN A 249 4.01 7.76 14.12
C GLN A 249 3.19 9.04 14.00
N LYS A 250 2.05 9.07 14.69
CA LYS A 250 1.23 10.27 14.81
C LYS A 250 1.73 11.12 15.97
N ILE A 251 1.86 12.43 15.73
CA ILE A 251 2.20 13.43 16.74
C ILE A 251 0.98 14.31 16.95
N TRP A 252 0.56 14.43 18.20
CA TRP A 252 -0.59 15.21 18.61
C TRP A 252 -0.20 16.35 19.56
N GLY A 253 -0.97 17.43 19.51
CA GLY A 253 -0.70 18.68 20.19
C GLY A 253 -1.34 18.75 21.56
N SER A 254 -2.34 19.62 21.70
CA SER A 254 -2.95 19.98 22.98
C SER A 254 -3.83 18.88 23.61
N TYR A 255 -4.29 17.92 22.80
CA TYR A 255 -5.05 16.72 23.21
C TYR A 255 -4.90 15.63 22.13
N HIS A 256 -5.26 14.38 22.44
CA HIS A 256 -4.97 13.22 21.57
C HIS A 256 -5.55 13.31 20.14
N ALA A 257 -6.73 13.92 19.98
CA ALA A 257 -7.37 14.12 18.67
C ALA A 257 -6.84 15.35 17.91
N ASP A 258 -6.02 16.21 18.53
CA ASP A 258 -5.34 17.34 17.90
C ASP A 258 -4.09 16.85 17.18
N SER A 259 -4.25 16.10 16.10
CA SER A 259 -3.12 15.62 15.30
C SER A 259 -2.45 16.81 14.62
N ILE A 260 -1.13 16.97 14.76
CA ILE A 260 -0.40 18.14 14.23
C ILE A 260 0.73 17.76 13.28
N ALA A 261 1.25 16.54 13.38
CA ALA A 261 2.30 16.05 12.49
C ALA A 261 2.28 14.53 12.36
N ILE A 262 2.91 14.05 11.29
CA ILE A 262 3.29 12.66 11.12
C ILE A 262 4.82 12.58 11.09
N ALA A 263 5.38 11.63 11.82
CA ALA A 263 6.79 11.26 11.70
C ALA A 263 6.91 9.95 10.91
N THR A 264 7.62 10.00 9.79
CA THR A 264 8.01 8.82 9.00
C THR A 264 9.48 8.51 9.28
N THR A 265 9.76 7.26 9.62
CA THR A 265 11.08 6.81 10.06
C THR A 265 11.51 5.62 9.23
N THR A 266 12.77 5.58 8.81
CA THR A 266 13.33 4.45 8.06
C THR A 266 14.37 3.75 8.93
N TRP A 267 14.24 2.44 9.06
CA TRP A 267 15.08 1.60 9.89
C TRP A 267 15.65 0.43 9.11
N LYS A 268 16.83 -0.02 9.52
CA LYS A 268 17.42 -1.29 9.07
C LYS A 268 17.77 -2.17 10.24
N ILE A 269 17.86 -3.46 9.98
CA ILE A 269 18.46 -4.42 10.90
C ILE A 269 19.94 -4.55 10.54
N GLU A 270 20.81 -4.18 11.47
CA GLU A 270 22.25 -4.39 11.36
C GLU A 270 22.73 -5.13 12.60
N GLN A 271 23.36 -6.30 12.43
CA GLN A 271 23.92 -7.08 13.53
C GLN A 271 22.89 -7.42 14.62
N GLY A 272 21.65 -7.73 14.22
CA GLY A 272 20.54 -8.01 15.14
C GLY A 272 20.04 -6.78 15.91
N GLN A 273 20.36 -5.57 15.45
CA GLN A 273 19.90 -4.32 16.07
C GLN A 273 19.11 -3.48 15.09
N LEU A 274 18.02 -2.89 15.58
CA LEU A 274 17.25 -1.90 14.85
C LEU A 274 18.01 -0.57 14.85
N LYS A 275 18.34 -0.06 13.67
CA LYS A 275 19.09 1.18 13.47
C LYS A 275 18.28 2.19 12.67
N LEU A 276 18.12 3.39 13.23
CA LEU A 276 17.45 4.51 12.58
C LEU A 276 18.35 5.10 11.49
N GLU A 277 17.86 5.16 10.26
CA GLU A 277 18.56 5.76 9.12
C GLU A 277 18.05 7.17 8.80
N LYS A 278 16.74 7.35 8.84
CA LYS A 278 16.09 8.60 8.45
C LYS A 278 14.89 8.87 9.34
N THR A 279 14.67 10.15 9.65
CA THR A 279 13.41 10.65 10.19
C THR A 279 12.96 11.83 9.36
N GLU A 280 11.70 11.83 8.97
CA GLU A 280 11.05 12.92 8.29
C GLU A 280 9.77 13.26 9.06
N VAL A 281 9.56 14.55 9.32
CA VAL A 281 8.39 15.03 10.04
C VAL A 281 7.66 15.99 9.11
N THR A 282 6.39 15.72 8.86
CA THR A 282 5.51 16.56 8.03
C THR A 282 4.30 17.01 8.85
N ALA A 283 3.71 18.15 8.47
CA ALA A 283 2.46 18.58 9.08
C ALA A 283 1.35 17.55 8.80
N PHE A 284 0.41 17.40 9.72
CA PHE A 284 -0.69 16.46 9.55
C PHE A 284 -1.62 16.96 8.43
N ASP A 285 -1.90 16.12 7.45
CA ASP A 285 -2.78 16.44 6.32
C ASP A 285 -4.25 16.21 6.74
N HIS A 286 -4.82 17.19 7.42
CA HIS A 286 -6.20 17.08 7.89
C HIS A 286 -7.20 16.92 6.75
N ASP A 287 -6.94 17.46 5.56
CA ASP A 287 -7.87 17.36 4.43
C ASP A 287 -8.00 15.91 3.94
N ASN A 288 -6.90 15.16 3.95
CA ASN A 288 -6.88 13.79 3.44
C ASN A 288 -7.07 12.71 4.51
N PHE A 289 -6.79 13.01 5.78
CA PHE A 289 -7.01 12.08 6.90
C PHE A 289 -8.34 12.27 7.64
N SER A 290 -9.05 13.39 7.44
CA SER A 290 -10.37 13.60 8.06
C SER A 290 -11.50 13.03 7.20
N ILE A 291 -12.27 12.13 7.79
CA ILE A 291 -13.49 11.57 7.19
C ILE A 291 -14.63 12.59 7.35
N ALA A 292 -15.51 12.67 6.36
CA ALA A 292 -16.71 13.48 6.46
C ALA A 292 -17.59 13.02 7.64
N PRO A 293 -17.92 13.88 8.61
CA PRO A 293 -18.57 13.46 9.86
C PRO A 293 -19.91 12.73 9.69
N ASN A 294 -20.65 12.97 8.60
CA ASN A 294 -21.96 12.37 8.35
C ASN A 294 -21.95 11.32 7.22
N TYR A 295 -20.79 11.03 6.62
CA TYR A 295 -20.69 10.12 5.48
C TYR A 295 -19.52 9.16 5.68
N VAL A 296 -19.75 8.08 6.41
CA VAL A 296 -18.72 7.08 6.69
C VAL A 296 -18.58 6.12 5.50
N PRO A 297 -17.37 5.91 4.97
CA PRO A 297 -17.12 4.91 3.92
C PRO A 297 -17.68 3.53 4.28
N GLY A 298 -18.27 2.84 3.29
CA GLY A 298 -18.95 1.56 3.43
C GLY A 298 -20.43 1.66 3.80
N GLU A 299 -20.93 2.79 4.30
CA GLU A 299 -22.35 2.96 4.60
C GLU A 299 -23.17 3.22 3.33
N LYS A 300 -24.48 2.91 3.39
CA LYS A 300 -25.41 3.27 2.33
C LYS A 300 -25.58 4.78 2.26
N PHE A 301 -25.51 5.32 1.06
CA PHE A 301 -25.79 6.73 0.82
C PHE A 301 -27.31 6.97 0.83
N THR A 302 -27.80 7.87 1.69
CA THR A 302 -29.25 8.04 1.96
C THR A 302 -29.76 9.49 1.93
N GLU A 303 -29.11 10.36 1.15
CA GLU A 303 -29.54 11.75 1.02
C GLU A 303 -30.77 11.91 0.10
N ALA A 304 -31.94 12.14 0.70
CA ALA A 304 -33.20 12.32 -0.03
C ALA A 304 -33.20 13.53 -1.00
N ALA A 305 -32.30 14.50 -0.77
CA ALA A 305 -32.15 15.66 -1.63
C ALA A 305 -31.50 15.32 -2.99
N LEU A 306 -30.87 14.15 -3.10
CA LEU A 306 -30.22 13.69 -4.32
C LEU A 306 -30.95 12.48 -4.88
N THR A 307 -31.13 12.46 -6.20
CA THR A 307 -31.71 11.30 -6.88
C THR A 307 -30.59 10.30 -7.14
N THR A 308 -30.45 9.31 -6.27
CA THR A 308 -29.55 8.17 -6.46
C THR A 308 -30.34 6.88 -6.63
N LYS A 309 -29.77 5.88 -7.31
CA LYS A 309 -30.34 4.53 -7.36
C LYS A 309 -30.37 3.89 -5.98
N GLU A 310 -31.21 2.86 -5.81
CA GLU A 310 -31.07 1.92 -4.71
C GLU A 310 -29.65 1.31 -4.74
N ASN A 311 -29.08 0.96 -3.57
CA ASN A 311 -27.72 0.42 -3.43
C ASN A 311 -26.57 1.36 -3.86
N ASN A 312 -26.73 2.66 -3.63
CA ASN A 312 -25.58 3.56 -3.57
C ASN A 312 -24.92 3.51 -2.20
N TYR A 313 -23.59 3.46 -2.21
CA TYR A 313 -22.74 3.39 -1.03
C TYR A 313 -21.72 4.52 -1.07
N ILE A 314 -21.32 4.98 0.11
CA ILE A 314 -20.20 5.89 0.28
C ILE A 314 -18.93 5.06 0.09
N ILE A 315 -18.15 5.40 -0.92
CA ILE A 315 -16.91 4.68 -1.28
C ILE A 315 -15.73 5.29 -0.53
N ASP A 316 -15.63 6.62 -0.52
CA ASP A 316 -14.69 7.38 0.28
C ASP A 316 -15.31 8.72 0.67
N SER A 317 -14.79 9.37 1.70
CA SER A 317 -15.18 10.73 2.06
C SER A 317 -14.05 11.51 2.72
N LYS A 318 -14.04 12.82 2.47
CA LYS A 318 -13.06 13.78 2.99
C LYS A 318 -13.78 14.97 3.61
N TYR A 319 -13.11 15.64 4.54
CA TYR A 319 -13.61 16.85 5.18
C TYR A 319 -12.61 17.99 4.97
N ALA A 320 -12.89 18.92 4.08
CA ALA A 320 -11.93 19.96 3.67
C ALA A 320 -12.66 21.19 3.12
N ASP A 321 -12.06 22.38 3.26
CA ASP A 321 -12.57 23.61 2.63
C ASP A 321 -12.20 23.61 1.14
N VAL A 322 -13.11 23.15 0.28
CA VAL A 322 -12.90 23.02 -1.17
C VAL A 322 -13.52 24.17 -1.96
N ASN A 323 -14.07 25.18 -1.28
CA ASN A 323 -14.63 26.39 -1.91
C ASN A 323 -13.92 27.69 -1.46
N GLY A 324 -13.02 27.61 -0.49
CA GLY A 324 -12.16 28.69 -0.01
C GLY A 324 -12.84 29.68 0.94
N ASP A 325 -13.99 29.34 1.52
CA ASP A 325 -14.76 30.25 2.38
C ASP A 325 -14.36 30.22 3.87
N GLY A 326 -13.37 29.36 4.21
CA GLY A 326 -12.86 29.16 5.56
C GLY A 326 -13.65 28.17 6.41
N VAL A 327 -14.70 27.54 5.86
CA VAL A 327 -15.48 26.47 6.49
C VAL A 327 -15.27 25.17 5.72
N ARG A 328 -14.99 24.08 6.43
CA ARG A 328 -14.79 22.78 5.79
C ARG A 328 -16.11 22.19 5.27
N ASP A 329 -16.03 21.60 4.09
CA ASP A 329 -17.10 20.91 3.38
C ASP A 329 -16.97 19.39 3.54
N GLU A 330 -18.07 18.66 3.35
CA GLU A 330 -18.06 17.20 3.28
C GLU A 330 -18.01 16.76 1.81
N ILE A 331 -16.91 16.14 1.40
CA ILE A 331 -16.68 15.63 0.04
C ILE A 331 -16.88 14.12 0.06
N ILE A 332 -17.70 13.59 -0.86
CA ILE A 332 -18.23 12.24 -0.79
C ILE A 332 -18.07 11.59 -2.16
N LEU A 333 -17.41 10.44 -2.22
CA LEU A 333 -17.40 9.59 -3.40
C LEU A 333 -18.51 8.55 -3.24
N ILE A 334 -19.42 8.49 -4.18
CA ILE A 334 -20.60 7.63 -4.16
C ILE A 334 -20.49 6.64 -5.32
N GLY A 335 -20.82 5.37 -5.07
CA GLY A 335 -20.83 4.32 -6.09
C GLY A 335 -22.01 3.39 -5.93
N HIS A 336 -22.52 2.89 -7.05
CA HIS A 336 -23.62 1.94 -7.13
C HIS A 336 -23.09 0.50 -7.14
N LYS A 337 -23.53 -0.29 -6.15
CA LYS A 337 -23.25 -1.73 -6.00
C LYS A 337 -24.47 -2.54 -6.47
N GLN A 338 -24.30 -3.41 -7.47
CA GLN A 338 -25.42 -4.08 -8.13
C GLN A 338 -26.17 -5.05 -7.19
N GLU A 339 -25.44 -5.85 -6.42
CA GLU A 339 -25.96 -6.83 -5.45
C GLU A 339 -25.82 -6.37 -3.99
N GLY A 340 -25.50 -5.09 -3.78
CA GLY A 340 -25.37 -4.49 -2.45
C GLY A 340 -24.00 -4.69 -1.82
N GLU A 341 -23.94 -4.77 -0.49
CA GLU A 341 -22.71 -4.62 0.32
C GLU A 341 -21.57 -5.59 -0.06
N LYS A 342 -21.90 -6.78 -0.58
CA LYS A 342 -20.91 -7.81 -0.95
C LYS A 342 -20.17 -7.52 -2.25
N ASP A 343 -20.69 -6.61 -3.08
CA ASP A 343 -20.02 -6.26 -4.33
C ASP A 343 -18.84 -5.34 -4.03
N HIS A 344 -17.67 -5.75 -4.48
CA HIS A 344 -16.49 -4.88 -4.50
C HIS A 344 -16.40 -4.05 -5.77
N PHE A 345 -17.07 -4.46 -6.84
CA PHE A 345 -17.12 -3.66 -8.06
C PHE A 345 -18.26 -2.65 -7.98
N VAL A 346 -17.95 -1.39 -8.30
CA VAL A 346 -18.88 -0.26 -8.24
C VAL A 346 -18.97 0.43 -9.59
N THR A 347 -20.17 0.92 -9.88
CA THR A 347 -20.50 1.66 -11.10
C THR A 347 -21.05 3.03 -10.76
N GLU A 348 -21.14 3.92 -11.74
CA GLU A 348 -21.75 5.25 -11.57
C GLU A 348 -21.07 6.09 -10.48
N LEU A 349 -19.75 5.95 -10.36
CA LEU A 349 -18.93 6.75 -9.48
C LEU A 349 -19.21 8.24 -9.70
N THR A 350 -19.52 8.93 -8.61
CA THR A 350 -19.94 10.33 -8.62
C THR A 350 -19.40 11.02 -7.37
N VAL A 351 -19.02 12.29 -7.48
CA VAL A 351 -18.63 13.10 -6.32
C VAL A 351 -19.79 13.98 -5.89
N ALA A 352 -20.01 14.08 -4.59
CA ALA A 352 -20.89 15.07 -3.98
C ALA A 352 -20.11 15.95 -3.00
N VAL A 353 -20.47 17.22 -2.92
CA VAL A 353 -19.94 18.19 -1.95
C VAL A 353 -21.10 18.78 -1.18
N LYS A 354 -21.06 18.65 0.15
CA LYS A 354 -21.96 19.35 1.07
C LYS A 354 -21.23 20.54 1.67
N ASP A 355 -21.65 21.73 1.26
CA ASP A 355 -21.07 22.98 1.72
C ASP A 355 -21.22 23.11 3.25
N GLY A 356 -20.11 23.35 3.94
CA GLY A 356 -20.05 23.43 5.39
C GLY A 356 -20.84 24.59 5.98
N LYS A 357 -20.97 25.70 5.24
CA LYS A 357 -21.60 26.95 5.67
C LYS A 357 -23.07 27.03 5.25
N THR A 358 -23.37 26.72 3.99
CA THR A 358 -24.72 26.80 3.44
C THR A 358 -25.52 25.51 3.62
N LYS A 359 -24.82 24.38 3.86
CA LYS A 359 -25.39 23.02 3.90
C LYS A 359 -26.00 22.57 2.57
N ALA A 360 -25.76 23.32 1.49
CA ALA A 360 -26.18 22.93 0.15
C ALA A 360 -25.39 21.71 -0.31
N LEU A 361 -26.07 20.80 -1.00
CA LEU A 361 -25.48 19.56 -1.50
C LEU A 361 -25.46 19.58 -3.02
N THR A 362 -24.27 19.41 -3.60
CA THR A 362 -24.04 19.45 -5.05
C THR A 362 -23.40 18.15 -5.51
N MET A 363 -23.89 17.56 -6.61
CA MET A 363 -23.28 16.38 -7.23
C MET A 363 -22.66 16.74 -8.58
N GLY A 364 -21.60 16.01 -8.95
CA GLY A 364 -20.99 16.07 -10.28
C GLY A 364 -20.33 14.76 -10.66
N THR A 365 -20.29 14.50 -11.96
CA THR A 365 -19.71 13.28 -12.53
C THR A 365 -18.19 13.24 -12.34
N VAL A 366 -17.64 12.04 -12.13
CA VAL A 366 -16.19 11.81 -12.22
C VAL A 366 -15.70 11.79 -13.67
N GLY A 367 -16.58 11.62 -14.65
CA GLY A 367 -16.23 11.56 -16.06
C GLY A 367 -16.93 10.41 -16.80
N LYS A 368 -16.41 10.06 -17.99
CA LYS A 368 -16.95 8.98 -18.82
C LYS A 368 -16.63 7.61 -18.24
N GLU A 369 -15.42 7.46 -17.71
CA GLU A 369 -14.99 6.28 -16.98
C GLU A 369 -15.34 6.46 -15.51
N ASN A 370 -16.42 5.80 -15.08
CA ASN A 370 -17.03 5.99 -13.76
C ASN A 370 -17.32 4.65 -13.05
N ALA A 371 -16.50 3.64 -13.30
CA ALA A 371 -16.61 2.33 -12.67
C ALA A 371 -15.22 1.88 -12.20
N GLY A 372 -15.20 1.04 -11.17
CA GLY A 372 -13.98 0.56 -10.55
C GLY A 372 -14.28 -0.33 -9.35
N PHE A 373 -13.32 -0.50 -8.47
CA PHE A 373 -13.50 -1.21 -7.20
C PHE A 373 -13.81 -0.24 -6.05
N ASP A 374 -14.37 -0.78 -4.97
CA ASP A 374 -14.84 -0.04 -3.80
C ASP A 374 -13.71 0.42 -2.86
N ASP A 375 -12.46 0.20 -3.26
CA ASP A 375 -11.25 0.83 -2.71
C ASP A 375 -10.84 2.09 -3.49
N ALA A 376 -11.73 2.63 -4.34
CA ALA A 376 -11.55 3.94 -4.95
C ALA A 376 -11.46 5.06 -3.90
N THR A 377 -10.62 6.06 -4.14
CA THR A 377 -10.26 7.08 -3.14
C THR A 377 -10.41 8.50 -3.66
N LEU A 378 -10.57 9.43 -2.71
CA LEU A 378 -10.47 10.86 -2.88
C LEU A 378 -9.13 11.36 -2.34
N TYR A 379 -8.56 12.34 -3.03
CA TYR A 379 -7.47 13.17 -2.51
C TYR A 379 -7.79 14.64 -2.73
N ILE A 380 -7.60 15.45 -1.71
CA ILE A 380 -7.85 16.89 -1.71
C ILE A 380 -6.51 17.62 -1.70
N GLY A 381 -6.32 18.54 -2.63
CA GLY A 381 -5.10 19.35 -2.67
C GLY A 381 -5.07 20.33 -3.82
N SER A 382 -4.08 21.22 -3.83
CA SER A 382 -3.98 22.25 -4.86
C SER A 382 -3.12 21.78 -6.03
N PHE A 383 -3.69 21.68 -7.23
CA PHE A 383 -2.96 21.19 -8.43
C PHE A 383 -2.60 22.31 -9.40
N ASN A 384 -2.97 23.54 -9.09
CA ASN A 384 -2.71 24.69 -9.95
C ASN A 384 -2.29 25.93 -9.13
N THR A 385 -1.82 26.97 -9.83
CA THR A 385 -1.20 28.15 -9.21
C THR A 385 -2.13 29.05 -8.40
N ASP A 386 -3.45 28.90 -8.52
CA ASP A 386 -4.42 29.64 -7.70
C ASP A 386 -4.48 29.13 -6.24
N LYS A 387 -3.89 27.96 -5.97
CA LYS A 387 -3.88 27.28 -4.67
C LYS A 387 -5.29 26.99 -4.12
N HIS A 388 -6.27 26.94 -4.99
CA HIS A 388 -7.57 26.38 -4.69
C HIS A 388 -7.41 24.87 -4.42
N LYS A 389 -8.23 24.31 -3.53
CA LYS A 389 -8.20 22.87 -3.26
C LYS A 389 -9.09 22.16 -4.27
N ASP A 390 -8.52 21.22 -4.99
CA ASP A 390 -9.19 20.41 -6.00
C ASP A 390 -9.31 18.96 -5.51
N ILE A 391 -10.04 18.13 -6.27
CA ILE A 391 -10.44 16.78 -5.90
C ILE A 391 -9.88 15.81 -6.96
N LEU A 392 -8.94 14.96 -6.56
CA LEU A 392 -8.49 13.82 -7.36
C LEU A 392 -9.27 12.57 -6.93
N VAL A 393 -9.92 11.90 -7.89
CA VAL A 393 -10.53 10.58 -7.72
C VAL A 393 -9.60 9.55 -8.34
N SER A 394 -9.30 8.48 -7.61
CA SER A 394 -8.57 7.31 -8.12
C SER A 394 -9.45 6.07 -7.99
N ALA A 395 -9.77 5.42 -9.11
CA ALA A 395 -10.64 4.25 -9.14
C ALA A 395 -9.91 3.04 -9.75
N PRO A 396 -9.51 2.04 -8.94
CA PRO A 396 -8.90 0.82 -9.47
C PRO A 396 -9.87 0.11 -10.41
N THR A 397 -9.41 -0.28 -11.59
CA THR A 397 -10.25 -1.00 -12.58
C THR A 397 -10.13 -2.53 -12.44
N GLY A 398 -9.17 -2.99 -11.64
CA GLY A 398 -8.80 -4.39 -11.47
C GLY A 398 -8.07 -5.01 -12.68
N GLY A 399 -8.05 -6.34 -12.73
CA GLY A 399 -7.33 -7.11 -13.76
C GLY A 399 -5.83 -7.26 -13.48
N SER A 400 -5.14 -8.06 -14.31
CA SER A 400 -3.71 -8.37 -14.10
C SER A 400 -2.76 -7.20 -14.37
N GLY A 401 -3.24 -6.14 -15.01
CA GLY A 401 -2.47 -4.92 -15.26
C GLY A 401 -2.40 -3.96 -14.06
N GLY A 402 -3.25 -4.16 -13.04
CA GLY A 402 -3.32 -3.27 -11.87
C GLY A 402 -3.59 -1.81 -12.25
N LEU A 403 -4.48 -1.59 -13.23
CA LEU A 403 -4.77 -0.28 -13.77
C LEU A 403 -5.78 0.48 -12.90
N SER A 404 -5.75 1.80 -13.01
CA SER A 404 -6.68 2.70 -12.35
C SER A 404 -7.11 3.80 -13.30
N THR A 405 -8.35 4.26 -13.15
CA THR A 405 -8.87 5.47 -13.80
C THR A 405 -8.79 6.63 -12.82
N PHE A 406 -8.34 7.78 -13.31
CA PHE A 406 -8.19 9.01 -12.54
C PHE A 406 -9.12 10.12 -13.04
N SER A 407 -9.61 10.94 -12.13
CA SER A 407 -10.41 12.12 -12.46
C SER A 407 -9.97 13.30 -11.61
N LEU A 408 -9.60 14.42 -12.22
CA LEU A 408 -9.20 15.64 -11.51
C LEU A 408 -10.28 16.70 -11.67
N LEU A 409 -10.93 17.04 -10.56
CA LEU A 409 -12.13 17.87 -10.51
C LEU A 409 -11.88 19.09 -9.60
N THR A 410 -12.64 20.15 -9.79
CA THR A 410 -12.65 21.31 -8.89
C THR A 410 -14.08 21.68 -8.51
N PHE A 411 -14.27 22.19 -7.30
CA PHE A 411 -15.56 22.70 -6.84
C PHE A 411 -15.57 24.22 -6.88
N SER A 412 -16.17 24.77 -7.93
CA SER A 412 -16.18 26.22 -8.18
C SER A 412 -17.57 26.65 -8.61
N ASP A 413 -18.02 27.83 -8.18
CA ASP A 413 -19.35 28.37 -8.51
C ASP A 413 -20.49 27.39 -8.16
N ASN A 414 -20.37 26.68 -7.03
CA ASN A 414 -21.28 25.63 -6.59
C ASN A 414 -21.50 24.53 -7.63
N LYS A 415 -20.45 24.18 -8.38
CA LYS A 415 -20.44 23.10 -9.37
C LYS A 415 -19.15 22.32 -9.26
N ILE A 416 -19.27 21.00 -9.43
CA ILE A 416 -18.12 20.12 -9.59
C ILE A 416 -17.87 20.00 -11.09
N VAL A 417 -16.69 20.42 -11.53
CA VAL A 417 -16.30 20.42 -12.95
C VAL A 417 -14.90 19.84 -13.14
N PRO A 418 -14.58 19.22 -14.29
CA PRO A 418 -13.22 18.74 -14.55
C PRO A 418 -12.21 19.89 -14.58
N LEU A 419 -11.13 19.74 -13.83
CA LEU A 419 -9.96 20.62 -13.88
C LEU A 419 -9.01 20.21 -15.02
N ALA A 420 -9.01 18.92 -15.38
CA ALA A 420 -8.33 18.35 -16.54
C ALA A 420 -9.27 17.40 -17.30
N ASP A 421 -9.04 17.25 -18.60
CA ASP A 421 -9.76 16.25 -19.40
C ASP A 421 -9.40 14.83 -18.94
N GLN A 422 -10.41 14.00 -18.67
CA GLN A 422 -10.23 12.66 -18.09
C GLN A 422 -9.43 11.74 -19.04
N GLU A 423 -9.66 11.82 -20.35
CA GLU A 423 -8.96 10.97 -21.32
C GLU A 423 -7.47 11.36 -21.40
N LEU A 424 -7.18 12.67 -21.41
CA LEU A 424 -5.80 13.15 -21.40
C LEU A 424 -5.06 12.84 -20.08
N LEU A 425 -5.76 12.90 -18.95
CA LEU A 425 -5.20 12.55 -17.63
C LEU A 425 -4.76 11.08 -17.56
N ASN A 426 -5.56 10.18 -18.15
CA ASN A 426 -5.31 8.74 -18.11
C ASN A 426 -4.44 8.22 -19.26
N LYS A 427 -4.08 9.08 -20.22
CA LYS A 427 -3.35 8.68 -21.42
C LYS A 427 -1.93 8.16 -21.13
N GLY A 428 -1.27 8.69 -20.11
CA GLY A 428 0.13 8.39 -19.79
C GLY A 428 1.11 8.77 -20.91
N VAL A 429 2.33 8.26 -20.81
CA VAL A 429 3.36 8.37 -21.87
C VAL A 429 3.27 7.19 -22.81
N GLU A 430 3.37 7.47 -24.11
CA GLU A 430 3.50 6.44 -25.14
C GLU A 430 4.98 6.04 -25.32
N TYR A 431 5.25 4.74 -25.23
CA TYR A 431 6.58 4.16 -25.47
C TYR A 431 6.56 3.21 -26.67
N ASP A 432 7.65 3.17 -27.42
CA ASP A 432 7.99 2.07 -28.30
C ASP A 432 8.86 1.06 -27.53
N VAL A 433 8.38 -0.18 -27.40
CA VAL A 433 9.09 -1.28 -26.74
C VAL A 433 9.43 -2.31 -27.81
N ALA A 434 10.69 -2.43 -28.20
CA ALA A 434 11.11 -3.23 -29.35
C ALA A 434 12.17 -4.27 -28.95
N PHE A 435 11.89 -5.54 -29.22
CA PHE A 435 12.88 -6.60 -29.08
C PHE A 435 13.97 -6.46 -30.15
N LYS A 436 15.23 -6.63 -29.74
CA LYS A 436 16.45 -6.46 -30.55
C LYS A 436 17.34 -7.69 -30.38
N ALA A 437 18.21 -7.94 -31.36
CA ALA A 437 19.18 -9.03 -31.28
C ALA A 437 20.00 -9.01 -29.98
N ASP A 438 20.56 -10.16 -29.63
CA ASP A 438 21.34 -10.42 -28.42
C ASP A 438 20.53 -10.36 -27.12
N PHE A 439 19.26 -10.82 -27.15
CA PHE A 439 18.34 -10.81 -26.01
C PHE A 439 18.21 -9.41 -25.38
N LYS A 440 17.97 -8.40 -26.21
CA LYS A 440 17.81 -7.01 -25.76
C LYS A 440 16.43 -6.48 -26.05
N VAL A 441 15.96 -5.57 -25.23
CA VAL A 441 14.75 -4.78 -25.50
C VAL A 441 15.11 -3.31 -25.43
N GLU A 442 14.80 -2.56 -26.49
CA GLU A 442 14.91 -1.10 -26.53
C GLU A 442 13.55 -0.49 -26.17
N ILE A 443 13.55 0.43 -25.21
CA ILE A 443 12.38 1.19 -24.78
C ILE A 443 12.64 2.65 -25.14
N SER A 444 11.75 3.26 -25.91
CA SER A 444 11.86 4.64 -26.39
C SER A 444 10.61 5.43 -26.09
N ASN A 445 10.73 6.56 -25.41
CA ASN A 445 9.63 7.52 -25.26
C ASN A 445 9.34 8.18 -26.62
N LYS A 446 8.08 8.15 -27.07
CA LYS A 446 7.70 8.70 -28.38
C LYS A 446 7.75 10.23 -28.46
N ALA A 447 7.52 10.91 -27.34
CA ALA A 447 7.50 12.36 -27.26
C ALA A 447 8.91 12.95 -27.11
N THR A 448 9.74 12.36 -26.24
CA THR A 448 11.08 12.90 -25.92
C THR A 448 12.19 12.27 -26.76
N GLY A 449 11.95 11.07 -27.32
CA GLY A 449 12.98 10.29 -28.01
C GLY A 449 14.03 9.68 -27.07
N LYS A 450 13.86 9.79 -25.74
CA LYS A 450 14.73 9.16 -24.76
C LYS A 450 14.66 7.65 -24.90
N LYS A 451 15.82 6.99 -24.92
CA LYS A 451 15.95 5.54 -25.11
C LYS A 451 16.72 4.88 -23.99
N GLU A 452 16.27 3.70 -23.59
CA GLU A 452 17.01 2.80 -22.72
C GLU A 452 16.99 1.38 -23.31
N THR A 453 18.04 0.61 -23.03
CA THR A 453 18.15 -0.78 -23.47
C THR A 453 18.26 -1.68 -22.26
N LEU A 454 17.42 -2.69 -22.22
CA LEU A 454 17.41 -3.75 -21.21
C LEU A 454 18.00 -5.04 -21.78
N ASP A 455 18.89 -5.68 -21.04
CA ASP A 455 19.32 -7.05 -21.28
C ASP A 455 18.30 -7.99 -20.63
N VAL A 456 17.66 -8.85 -21.42
CA VAL A 456 16.64 -9.78 -20.97
C VAL A 456 17.12 -11.24 -21.00
N SER A 457 18.43 -11.46 -21.08
CA SER A 457 19.05 -12.80 -21.16
C SER A 457 18.81 -13.67 -19.93
N LYS A 458 18.43 -13.09 -18.79
CA LYS A 458 17.97 -13.84 -17.60
C LYS A 458 16.78 -14.74 -17.92
N ASN A 459 15.89 -14.31 -18.82
CA ASN A 459 14.70 -15.04 -19.27
C ASN A 459 14.89 -15.63 -20.69
N LYS A 460 16.13 -15.92 -21.10
CA LYS A 460 16.45 -16.41 -22.46
C LYS A 460 15.65 -17.65 -22.84
N LYS A 461 15.40 -18.54 -21.88
CA LYS A 461 14.75 -19.83 -22.13
C LYS A 461 13.30 -19.59 -22.56
N GLU A 462 12.60 -18.75 -21.81
CA GLU A 462 11.22 -18.36 -22.05
C GLU A 462 11.06 -17.69 -23.42
N TYR A 463 11.97 -16.79 -23.81
CA TYR A 463 11.89 -16.12 -25.11
C TYR A 463 12.25 -17.01 -26.30
N VAL A 464 13.16 -17.98 -26.13
CA VAL A 464 13.45 -18.99 -27.15
C VAL A 464 12.25 -19.94 -27.32
N GLU A 465 11.67 -20.41 -26.22
CA GLU A 465 10.47 -21.26 -26.24
C GLU A 465 9.27 -20.53 -26.86
N SER A 466 9.17 -19.23 -26.62
CA SER A 466 8.16 -18.34 -27.22
C SER A 466 8.48 -17.95 -28.68
N LYS A 467 9.57 -18.45 -29.26
CA LYS A 467 10.01 -18.19 -30.65
C LYS A 467 10.26 -16.71 -30.98
N ILE A 468 10.66 -15.93 -29.98
CA ILE A 468 11.09 -14.54 -30.18
C ILE A 468 12.56 -14.51 -30.64
N TYR A 469 13.41 -15.33 -30.01
CA TYR A 469 14.82 -15.50 -30.37
C TYR A 469 15.16 -16.95 -30.75
N ASP A 470 16.23 -17.12 -31.51
CA ASP A 470 16.95 -18.40 -31.55
C ASP A 470 17.89 -18.56 -30.35
N ASN A 471 18.51 -19.74 -30.22
CA ASN A 471 19.46 -20.04 -29.14
C ASN A 471 20.70 -19.11 -29.12
N ASN A 472 20.97 -18.38 -30.21
CA ASN A 472 22.09 -17.46 -30.34
C ASN A 472 21.68 -15.99 -30.11
N GLY A 473 20.41 -15.72 -29.75
CA GLY A 473 19.91 -14.36 -29.53
C GLY A 473 19.55 -13.63 -30.82
N LYS A 474 19.48 -14.30 -31.97
CA LYS A 474 18.95 -13.69 -33.20
C LYS A 474 17.43 -13.61 -33.10
N LEU A 475 16.90 -12.42 -33.34
CA LEU A 475 15.46 -12.20 -33.39
C LEU A 475 14.86 -12.98 -34.58
N LEU A 476 13.83 -13.79 -34.32
CA LEU A 476 13.18 -14.63 -35.33
C LEU A 476 12.10 -13.87 -36.11
N GLN A 477 11.44 -12.91 -35.46
CA GLN A 477 10.43 -12.02 -36.05
C GLN A 477 10.36 -10.70 -35.29
N GLU A 478 9.91 -9.63 -35.96
CA GLU A 478 9.66 -8.35 -35.28
C GLU A 478 8.65 -8.56 -34.14
N THR A 479 9.09 -8.25 -32.92
CA THR A 479 8.32 -8.40 -31.70
C THR A 479 8.36 -7.09 -30.94
N ALA A 480 7.19 -6.61 -30.52
CA ALA A 480 7.03 -5.43 -29.71
C ALA A 480 6.46 -5.81 -28.35
N GLY A 481 6.80 -5.02 -27.34
CA GLY A 481 6.13 -5.04 -26.05
C GLY A 481 5.13 -3.88 -25.92
N TRP A 482 4.75 -3.58 -24.68
CA TRP A 482 3.72 -2.61 -24.35
C TRP A 482 4.15 -1.68 -23.23
N ALA A 483 3.67 -0.44 -23.30
CA ALA A 483 3.47 0.38 -22.11
C ALA A 483 1.99 0.27 -21.74
N ASP A 484 1.72 -0.20 -20.53
CA ASP A 484 0.37 -0.35 -20.04
C ASP A 484 -0.23 1.02 -19.66
N GLY A 485 -1.53 1.03 -19.34
CA GLY A 485 -2.19 2.22 -18.80
C GLY A 485 -1.60 2.65 -17.44
N LEU A 486 -2.08 3.77 -16.93
CA LEU A 486 -1.66 4.24 -15.60
C LEU A 486 -2.15 3.27 -14.52
N SER A 487 -1.25 2.87 -13.63
CA SER A 487 -1.59 2.10 -12.43
C SER A 487 -1.79 2.99 -11.21
N VAL A 488 -0.96 4.03 -11.10
CA VAL A 488 -0.89 4.95 -9.95
C VAL A 488 -0.75 6.38 -10.46
N LEU A 489 -1.41 7.31 -9.76
CA LEU A 489 -1.26 8.74 -9.94
C LEU A 489 -1.24 9.41 -8.56
N THR A 490 -0.05 9.71 -8.05
CA THR A 490 0.15 10.24 -6.70
C THR A 490 0.41 11.74 -6.73
N PRO A 491 -0.37 12.56 -6.00
CA PRO A 491 -0.07 13.97 -5.80
C PRO A 491 1.18 14.17 -4.94
N VAL A 492 2.12 14.99 -5.39
CA VAL A 492 3.37 15.30 -4.67
C VAL A 492 3.76 16.76 -4.92
N ASP A 493 4.05 17.52 -3.88
CA ASP A 493 4.66 18.86 -3.99
C ASP A 493 6.19 18.71 -4.10
N VAL A 494 6.69 18.56 -5.33
CA VAL A 494 8.10 18.23 -5.57
C VAL A 494 9.02 19.40 -5.23
N ASP A 495 8.58 20.64 -5.53
CA ASP A 495 9.39 21.85 -5.35
C ASP A 495 9.05 22.63 -4.05
N LYS A 496 8.09 22.13 -3.27
CA LYS A 496 7.63 22.68 -1.99
C LYS A 496 6.99 24.06 -2.13
N ASN A 497 6.35 24.33 -3.27
CA ASN A 497 5.71 25.62 -3.55
C ASN A 497 4.23 25.66 -3.09
N GLY A 498 3.67 24.53 -2.64
CA GLY A 498 2.28 24.35 -2.24
C GLY A 498 1.32 24.00 -3.39
N VAL A 499 1.84 23.64 -4.57
CA VAL A 499 1.12 23.14 -5.73
C VAL A 499 1.62 21.73 -6.04
N LEU A 500 0.69 20.79 -6.15
CA LEU A 500 0.97 19.38 -6.34
C LEU A 500 1.21 19.07 -7.80
N GLU A 501 2.33 18.40 -8.08
CA GLU A 501 2.52 17.61 -9.28
C GLU A 501 1.86 16.23 -9.17
N LEU A 502 1.63 15.60 -10.32
CA LEU A 502 1.10 14.24 -10.43
C LEU A 502 2.22 13.29 -10.83
N GLN A 503 2.61 12.40 -9.92
CA GLN A 503 3.55 11.32 -10.20
C GLN A 503 2.80 10.08 -10.68
N ALA A 504 2.96 9.74 -11.95
CA ALA A 504 2.30 8.61 -12.59
C ALA A 504 3.23 7.41 -12.73
N VAL A 505 2.67 6.20 -12.63
CA VAL A 505 3.37 4.93 -12.85
C VAL A 505 2.69 4.15 -13.97
N GLN A 506 3.49 3.66 -14.92
CA GLN A 506 3.08 2.73 -15.97
C GLN A 506 3.97 1.49 -15.96
N SER A 507 3.38 0.31 -16.16
CA SER A 507 4.16 -0.91 -16.39
C SER A 507 4.69 -0.93 -17.80
N ILE A 508 5.95 -1.35 -17.95
CA ILE A 508 6.55 -1.68 -19.24
C ILE A 508 6.62 -3.19 -19.33
N SER A 509 5.91 -3.74 -20.30
CA SER A 509 5.66 -5.17 -20.48
C SER A 509 6.31 -5.65 -21.78
N GLY A 510 6.87 -6.85 -21.74
CA GLY A 510 7.63 -7.48 -22.81
C GLY A 510 6.73 -8.27 -23.74
N ALA A 511 6.91 -9.59 -23.82
CA ALA A 511 6.17 -10.45 -24.77
C ALA A 511 4.69 -10.67 -24.42
N TYR A 512 4.30 -10.35 -23.18
CA TYR A 512 2.93 -10.37 -22.66
C TYR A 512 2.86 -9.51 -21.38
N HIS A 513 1.67 -9.12 -20.90
CA HIS A 513 1.54 -8.20 -19.75
C HIS A 513 2.18 -8.70 -18.44
N ALA A 514 2.26 -10.03 -18.22
CA ALA A 514 2.95 -10.60 -17.06
C ALA A 514 4.48 -10.64 -17.22
N ASP A 515 5.03 -10.44 -18.44
CA ASP A 515 6.45 -10.28 -18.70
C ASP A 515 6.88 -8.84 -18.38
N ARG A 516 6.86 -8.49 -17.09
CA ARG A 516 7.11 -7.13 -16.63
C ARG A 516 8.60 -6.81 -16.74
N LEU A 517 8.96 -5.97 -17.71
CA LEU A 517 10.33 -5.51 -17.97
C LEU A 517 10.76 -4.37 -17.06
N GLY A 518 9.80 -3.58 -16.55
CA GLY A 518 10.10 -2.47 -15.66
C GLY A 518 8.91 -1.56 -15.40
N LEU A 519 9.22 -0.39 -14.87
CA LEU A 519 8.27 0.69 -14.62
C LEU A 519 8.72 1.99 -15.30
N ALA A 520 7.78 2.70 -15.88
CA ALA A 520 7.95 4.10 -16.25
C ALA A 520 7.33 4.96 -15.14
N LYS A 521 8.14 5.80 -14.50
CA LYS A 521 7.71 6.81 -13.54
C LYS A 521 7.81 8.18 -14.16
N THR A 522 6.72 8.94 -14.15
CA THR A 522 6.66 10.25 -14.78
C THR A 522 6.07 11.28 -13.83
N THR A 523 6.47 12.53 -13.97
CA THR A 523 5.94 13.63 -13.17
C THR A 523 5.33 14.68 -14.08
N TRP A 524 4.12 15.11 -13.75
CA TRP A 524 3.34 16.03 -14.56
C TRP A 524 2.90 17.21 -13.71
N THR A 525 2.95 18.42 -14.27
CA THR A 525 2.30 19.60 -13.67
C THR A 525 1.06 19.94 -14.47
N LEU A 526 0.06 20.53 -13.82
CA LEU A 526 -1.10 21.08 -14.50
C LEU A 526 -0.94 22.59 -14.65
N LYS A 527 -0.97 23.09 -15.89
CA LYS A 527 -0.98 24.53 -16.19
C LYS A 527 -2.10 24.86 -17.16
N ASN A 528 -3.01 25.75 -16.75
CA ASN A 528 -4.15 26.18 -17.56
C ASN A 528 -4.97 24.98 -18.11
N GLY A 529 -5.21 23.97 -17.27
CA GLY A 529 -5.94 22.75 -17.64
C GLY A 529 -5.17 21.78 -18.56
N LYS A 530 -3.87 21.98 -18.77
CA LYS A 530 -3.01 21.11 -19.58
C LYS A 530 -1.93 20.45 -18.75
N LEU A 531 -1.72 19.16 -18.97
CA LEU A 531 -0.65 18.38 -18.35
C LEU A 531 0.66 18.60 -19.09
N GLU A 532 1.72 18.93 -18.35
CA GLU A 532 3.07 19.10 -18.86
C GLU A 532 4.00 18.10 -18.16
N LEU A 533 4.64 17.22 -18.95
CA LEU A 533 5.65 16.28 -18.44
C LEU A 533 6.90 17.05 -18.02
N THR A 534 7.29 16.95 -16.76
CA THR A 534 8.50 17.60 -16.22
C THR A 534 9.62 16.63 -15.93
N ASN A 535 9.30 15.37 -15.64
CA ASN A 535 10.30 14.35 -15.34
C ASN A 535 9.87 12.97 -15.81
N GLU A 536 10.86 12.14 -16.15
CA GLU A 536 10.68 10.77 -16.61
C GLU A 536 11.87 9.90 -16.18
N ALA A 537 11.56 8.76 -15.57
CA ALA A 537 12.51 7.71 -15.22
C ALA A 537 12.00 6.32 -15.65
N LEU A 538 12.88 5.52 -16.23
CA LEU A 538 12.64 4.11 -16.52
C LEU A 538 13.38 3.26 -15.49
N GLU A 539 12.62 2.54 -14.66
CA GLU A 539 13.14 1.58 -13.68
C GLU A 539 13.02 0.17 -14.26
N LEU A 540 13.99 -0.19 -15.09
CA LEU A 540 14.03 -1.47 -15.80
C LEU A 540 14.67 -2.56 -14.93
N ARG A 541 14.13 -3.78 -14.99
CA ARG A 541 14.60 -4.95 -14.25
C ARG A 541 15.86 -5.56 -14.88
N LYS A 542 17.00 -4.90 -14.65
CA LYS A 542 18.32 -5.31 -15.17
C LYS A 542 18.81 -6.63 -14.59
#